data_AF-K0RE28-F1
#
_entry.id   AF-K0RE28-F1
#
_cell.length_a   1.000
_cell.length_b   1.000
_cell.length_c   1.000
_cell.angle_alpha   90.00
_cell.angle_beta   90.00
_cell.angle_gamma   90.00
#
_symmetry.space_group_name_H-M   'P 1'
#
loop_
_entity.id
_entity.type
_entity.pdbx_description
1 polymer ?
#
loop_
_entity_poly.entity_id
_entity_poly.type
_entity_poly.pdbx_seq_one_letter_code
_entity_poly.pdbx_strand_id
1 'polypeptide(L)'
;MLKYLNDAGSLTLEILLAESKPPLPAFLPSNPFNDNMLKGFNNEEKSDVTFEVGGEVESAPDRRKRAKTTATTFHASHVILGLNAPALADMCRPGDETAVPINGVEPEVFKMVLYFCYGGTFSQEELAAANTRGIIDAADRFGIVNLKLQAEAALTKRTEITVDNMLDNLLYANSKNLALFQETIMDFVAENDDKIVGNVSFDDVPGNLMSDLLTAVARGKKTTGEASPEDDLKLMRVGELRKRLNDKGLCIDGSRETMIALLKGVSIAEE
;
A
#
# COMPACT_ATOMS: atom_id res chain seq x y z
N MET A 1 -48.92 44.55 22.83
CA MET A 1 -49.26 44.57 21.39
C MET A 1 -47.95 44.50 20.63
N LEU A 2 -47.60 43.32 20.11
CA LEU A 2 -46.31 43.07 19.45
C LEU A 2 -46.28 43.79 18.10
N LYS A 3 -45.49 44.87 17.99
CA LYS A 3 -45.41 45.81 16.85
C LYS A 3 -44.86 45.22 15.53
N TYR A 4 -44.69 43.90 15.44
CA TYR A 4 -43.94 43.26 14.36
C TYR A 4 -44.77 42.29 13.51
N LEU A 5 -46.05 42.08 13.85
CA LEU A 5 -46.95 41.26 13.05
C LEU A 5 -47.79 42.17 12.15
N ASN A 6 -47.97 41.77 10.90
CA ASN A 6 -48.89 42.45 9.98
C ASN A 6 -50.36 42.18 10.38
N ASP A 7 -51.31 42.92 9.79
CA ASP A 7 -52.74 42.86 10.15
C ASP A 7 -53.39 41.48 9.94
N ALA A 8 -52.70 40.54 9.27
CA ALA A 8 -53.10 39.15 9.09
C ALA A 8 -52.44 38.18 10.11
N GLY A 9 -51.69 38.69 11.10
CA GLY A 9 -51.02 37.89 12.14
C GLY A 9 -49.74 37.19 11.66
N SER A 10 -49.15 37.63 10.55
CA SER A 10 -47.93 37.05 9.97
C SER A 10 -46.71 37.98 10.15
N LEU A 11 -45.52 37.40 10.29
CA LEU A 11 -44.24 38.10 10.37
C LEU A 11 -43.52 37.95 9.03
N THR A 12 -43.36 39.04 8.28
CA THR A 12 -42.61 39.03 7.01
C THR A 12 -41.15 39.42 7.29
N LEU A 13 -40.22 38.52 7.04
CA LEU A 13 -38.77 38.76 7.09
C LEU A 13 -38.25 38.90 5.66
N GLU A 14 -37.83 40.11 5.26
CA GLU A 14 -37.07 40.30 4.03
C GLU A 14 -35.59 40.00 4.29
N ILE A 15 -35.10 38.89 3.75
CA ILE A 15 -33.69 38.51 3.80
C ILE A 15 -33.06 38.87 2.46
N LEU A 16 -32.28 39.95 2.44
CA LEU A 16 -31.42 40.29 1.31
C LEU A 16 -30.15 39.43 1.37
N LEU A 17 -30.12 38.31 0.64
CA LEU A 17 -28.88 37.56 0.42
C LEU A 17 -28.05 38.26 -0.64
N ALA A 18 -26.93 38.87 -0.21
CA ALA A 18 -25.86 39.25 -1.12
C ALA A 18 -24.89 38.08 -1.26
N GLU A 19 -24.76 37.52 -2.47
CA GLU A 19 -23.66 36.60 -2.79
C GLU A 19 -22.34 37.37 -2.78
N SER A 20 -21.57 37.26 -1.71
CA SER A 20 -20.17 37.68 -1.78
C SER A 20 -19.43 36.69 -2.67
N LYS A 21 -19.03 37.13 -3.87
CA LYS A 21 -18.06 36.36 -4.65
C LYS A 21 -16.82 36.22 -3.76
N PRO A 22 -16.40 35.00 -3.39
CA PRO A 22 -15.16 34.84 -2.66
C PRO A 22 -14.05 35.50 -3.49
N PRO A 23 -13.08 36.20 -2.85
CA PRO A 23 -11.96 36.75 -3.56
C PRO A 23 -11.32 35.63 -4.39
N LEU A 24 -10.95 35.95 -5.65
CA LEU A 24 -10.23 35.00 -6.51
C LEU A 24 -9.08 34.41 -5.69
N PRO A 25 -8.95 33.07 -5.63
CA PRO A 25 -7.92 32.46 -4.80
C PRO A 25 -6.56 32.99 -5.26
N ALA A 26 -5.84 33.63 -4.35
CA ALA A 26 -4.47 34.05 -4.60
C ALA A 26 -3.64 32.82 -4.98
N PHE A 27 -2.80 32.93 -6.00
CA PHE A 27 -1.88 31.86 -6.34
C PHE A 27 -0.88 31.68 -5.19
N LEU A 28 -0.97 30.55 -4.50
CA LEU A 28 -0.02 30.14 -3.48
C LEU A 28 0.88 29.07 -4.07
N PRO A 29 2.19 29.34 -4.26
CA PRO A 29 3.10 28.31 -4.71
C PRO A 29 3.20 27.19 -3.67
N SER A 30 3.18 25.94 -4.14
CA SER A 30 3.45 24.78 -3.29
C SER A 30 4.93 24.72 -2.89
N ASN A 31 5.25 24.02 -1.80
CA ASN A 31 6.62 23.76 -1.41
C ASN A 31 7.33 22.92 -2.50
N PRO A 32 8.43 23.39 -3.12
CA PRO A 32 9.11 22.69 -4.22
C PRO A 32 10.02 21.55 -3.75
N PHE A 33 9.95 21.14 -2.47
CA PHE A 33 10.83 20.13 -1.88
C PHE A 33 10.87 18.84 -2.70
N ASN A 34 9.73 18.23 -3.03
CA ASN A 34 9.68 16.98 -3.80
C ASN A 34 10.34 17.13 -5.17
N ASP A 35 10.02 18.19 -5.92
CA ASP A 35 10.62 18.45 -7.23
C ASP A 35 12.14 18.63 -7.14
N ASN A 36 12.62 19.26 -6.07
CA ASN A 36 14.04 19.45 -5.85
C ASN A 36 14.75 18.17 -5.43
N MET A 37 14.11 17.33 -4.61
CA MET A 37 14.62 16.01 -4.23
C MET A 37 14.72 15.10 -5.44
N LEU A 38 13.71 15.08 -6.30
CA LEU A 38 13.70 14.30 -7.53
C LEU A 38 14.83 14.67 -8.50
N LYS A 39 15.34 15.91 -8.48
CA LYS A 39 16.54 16.28 -9.27
C LYS A 39 17.83 15.59 -8.80
N GLY A 40 17.84 15.08 -7.57
CA GLY A 40 18.94 14.29 -7.01
C GLY A 40 18.81 12.78 -7.31
N PHE A 41 17.71 12.33 -7.90
CA PHE A 41 17.50 10.93 -8.25
C PHE A 41 18.54 10.49 -9.29
N ASN A 42 19.23 9.38 -9.00
CA ASN A 42 20.24 8.78 -9.88
C ASN A 42 21.31 9.77 -10.37
N ASN A 43 21.69 10.72 -9.51
CA ASN A 43 22.69 11.75 -9.82
C ASN A 43 24.03 11.39 -9.17
N GLU A 44 25.05 11.13 -9.99
CA GLU A 44 26.39 10.71 -9.55
C GLU A 44 27.06 11.72 -8.61
N GLU A 45 26.96 13.03 -8.90
CA GLU A 45 27.64 14.08 -8.11
C GLU A 45 27.03 14.29 -6.72
N LYS A 46 25.76 13.93 -6.54
CA LYS A 46 25.01 14.12 -5.29
C LYS A 46 24.82 12.83 -4.49
N SER A 47 25.46 11.75 -4.93
CA SER A 47 25.31 10.42 -4.37
C SER A 47 26.58 10.01 -3.63
N ASP A 48 26.39 9.28 -2.53
CA ASP A 48 27.45 8.69 -1.70
C ASP A 48 27.35 7.16 -1.67
N VAL A 49 26.38 6.58 -2.37
CA VAL A 49 26.14 5.15 -2.50
C VAL A 49 25.90 4.81 -3.97
N THR A 50 26.44 3.66 -4.40
CA THR A 50 26.20 3.09 -5.72
C THR A 50 25.67 1.67 -5.58
N PHE A 51 24.67 1.31 -6.38
CA PHE A 51 24.10 -0.03 -6.47
C PHE A 51 24.38 -0.64 -7.83
N GLU A 52 24.64 -1.94 -7.84
CA GLU A 52 24.67 -2.75 -9.07
C GLU A 52 23.46 -3.69 -9.06
N VAL A 53 22.56 -3.51 -10.01
CA VAL A 53 21.31 -4.26 -10.11
C VAL A 53 21.27 -5.03 -11.40
N GLY A 54 21.00 -6.33 -11.31
CA GLY A 54 21.12 -7.24 -12.45
C GLY A 54 22.57 -7.61 -12.72
N GLY A 55 22.77 -8.77 -13.32
CA GLY A 55 24.07 -9.44 -13.36
C GLY A 55 24.16 -10.47 -12.24
N GLU A 56 24.00 -11.76 -12.58
CA GLU A 56 24.43 -12.83 -11.68
C GLU A 56 25.94 -12.69 -11.46
N VAL A 57 26.35 -12.40 -10.24
CA VAL A 57 27.75 -12.58 -9.83
C VAL A 57 27.99 -14.09 -9.74
N GLU A 58 28.61 -14.66 -10.77
CA GLU A 58 29.08 -16.05 -10.75
C GLU A 58 29.97 -16.29 -9.52
N SER A 59 29.42 -16.95 -8.50
CA SER A 59 30.17 -17.46 -7.36
C SER A 59 29.85 -18.94 -7.12
N ALA A 60 29.82 -19.72 -8.21
CA ALA A 60 29.89 -21.17 -8.15
C ALA A 60 30.65 -21.71 -9.37
N PRO A 61 31.69 -22.55 -9.21
CA PRO A 61 32.62 -22.90 -10.28
C PRO A 61 32.06 -23.92 -11.30
N ASP A 62 30.78 -24.31 -11.22
CA ASP A 62 30.32 -25.53 -11.90
C ASP A 62 28.88 -25.52 -12.43
N ARG A 63 28.41 -24.41 -13.02
CA ARG A 63 27.19 -24.43 -13.84
C ARG A 63 27.34 -23.69 -15.17
N ARG A 64 26.74 -24.29 -16.20
CA ARG A 64 26.82 -23.94 -17.61
C ARG A 64 26.47 -22.46 -17.85
N LYS A 65 27.37 -21.77 -18.56
CA LYS A 65 27.30 -20.39 -19.08
C LYS A 65 25.87 -19.99 -19.46
N ARG A 66 25.20 -19.25 -18.58
CA ARG A 66 23.96 -18.53 -18.88
C ARG A 66 24.34 -17.09 -19.28
N ALA A 67 23.58 -16.49 -20.18
CA ALA A 67 23.92 -15.22 -20.81
C ALA A 67 24.20 -14.12 -19.75
N LYS A 68 25.35 -13.45 -19.89
CA LYS A 68 25.81 -12.34 -19.05
C LYS A 68 24.86 -11.15 -19.24
N THR A 69 23.83 -11.02 -18.39
CA THR A 69 23.03 -9.80 -18.32
C THR A 69 23.91 -8.67 -17.79
N THR A 70 24.03 -7.58 -18.56
CA THR A 70 24.76 -6.38 -18.15
C THR A 70 24.16 -5.82 -16.87
N ALA A 71 24.98 -5.63 -15.83
CA ALA A 71 24.57 -4.98 -14.60
C ALA A 71 24.22 -3.51 -14.87
N THR A 72 23.15 -3.02 -14.25
CA THR A 72 22.74 -1.63 -14.30
C THR A 72 23.15 -0.95 -13.01
N THR A 73 23.87 0.16 -13.13
CA THR A 73 24.33 0.94 -11.99
C THR A 73 23.32 2.02 -11.62
N PHE A 74 23.05 2.18 -10.32
CA PHE A 74 22.20 3.25 -9.79
C PHE A 74 22.94 4.02 -8.70
N HIS A 75 22.79 5.33 -8.70
CA HIS A 75 23.40 6.23 -7.71
C HIS A 75 22.34 6.75 -6.74
N ALA A 76 22.66 6.72 -5.45
CA ALA A 76 21.76 7.14 -4.40
C ALA A 76 22.48 7.85 -3.24
N SER A 77 21.70 8.52 -2.39
CA SER A 77 22.18 9.09 -1.14
C SER A 77 21.74 8.24 0.06
N HIS A 78 22.71 7.81 0.87
CA HIS A 78 22.49 7.04 2.09
C HIS A 78 21.51 7.73 3.04
N VAL A 79 21.59 9.06 3.18
CA VAL A 79 20.68 9.84 4.05
C VAL A 79 19.23 9.71 3.60
N ILE A 80 18.98 9.78 2.29
CA ILE A 80 17.63 9.67 1.73
C ILE A 80 17.08 8.25 1.94
N LEU A 81 17.93 7.25 1.73
CA LEU A 81 17.59 5.84 1.98
C LEU A 81 17.32 5.61 3.46
N GLY A 82 18.11 6.17 4.38
CA GLY A 82 17.91 6.00 5.82
C GLY A 82 16.55 6.53 6.30
N LEU A 83 16.00 7.54 5.61
CA LEU A 83 14.68 8.10 5.93
C LEU A 83 13.52 7.32 5.29
N ASN A 84 13.70 6.82 4.06
CA ASN A 84 12.58 6.28 3.25
C ASN A 84 12.62 4.76 3.04
N ALA A 85 13.78 4.13 3.20
CA ALA A 85 14.03 2.70 3.04
C ALA A 85 15.17 2.25 3.98
N PRO A 86 14.95 2.21 5.31
CA PRO A 86 16.00 1.91 6.29
C PRO A 86 16.73 0.59 6.01
N ALA A 87 16.01 -0.46 5.62
CA ALA A 87 16.61 -1.75 5.28
C ALA A 87 17.54 -1.67 4.05
N LEU A 88 17.26 -0.77 3.11
CA LEU A 88 18.14 -0.51 1.97
C LEU A 88 19.38 0.27 2.39
N ALA A 89 19.23 1.24 3.31
CA ALA A 89 20.35 1.98 3.89
C ALA A 89 21.28 1.08 4.71
N ASP A 90 20.75 0.14 5.49
CA ASP A 90 21.53 -0.80 6.31
C ASP A 90 22.43 -1.73 5.47
N MET A 91 22.05 -1.99 4.21
CA MET A 91 22.91 -2.74 3.27
C MET A 91 24.08 -1.90 2.75
N CYS A 92 24.01 -0.58 2.89
CA CYS A 92 25.03 0.35 2.45
C CYS A 92 26.01 0.62 3.58
N ARG A 93 27.31 0.68 3.28
CA ARG A 93 28.32 1.13 4.23
C ARG A 93 28.70 2.56 3.87
N PRO A 94 28.45 3.56 4.72
CA PRO A 94 28.83 4.95 4.44
C PRO A 94 30.34 5.05 4.18
N GLY A 95 30.73 5.53 2.99
CA GLY A 95 32.13 5.73 2.62
C GLY A 95 32.86 4.52 2.03
N ASP A 96 32.16 3.41 1.76
CA ASP A 96 32.68 2.32 0.93
C ASP A 96 32.45 2.65 -0.54
N GLU A 97 33.51 2.69 -1.35
CA GLU A 97 33.41 2.94 -2.79
C GLU A 97 32.87 1.72 -3.57
N THR A 98 32.72 0.57 -2.90
CA THR A 98 32.21 -0.64 -3.54
C THR A 98 30.71 -0.55 -3.79
N ALA A 99 30.31 -0.87 -5.03
CA ALA A 99 28.91 -0.89 -5.39
C ALA A 99 28.19 -2.04 -4.67
N VAL A 100 27.01 -1.75 -4.12
CA VAL A 100 26.19 -2.72 -3.38
C VAL A 100 25.43 -3.60 -4.38
N PRO A 101 25.65 -4.93 -4.41
CA PRO A 101 24.98 -5.80 -5.36
C PRO A 101 23.54 -6.11 -4.93
N ILE A 102 22.58 -5.83 -5.81
CA ILE A 102 21.16 -6.13 -5.62
C ILE A 102 20.77 -7.31 -6.52
N ASN A 103 20.74 -8.48 -5.90
CA ASN A 103 20.36 -9.74 -6.58
C ASN A 103 18.85 -9.96 -6.58
N GLY A 104 18.34 -10.58 -7.65
CA GLY A 104 16.94 -11.04 -7.73
C GLY A 104 15.90 -9.94 -7.92
N VAL A 105 16.32 -8.71 -8.22
CA VAL A 105 15.42 -7.58 -8.55
C VAL A 105 15.75 -7.13 -9.97
N GLU A 106 14.72 -6.95 -10.79
CA GLU A 106 14.88 -6.41 -12.14
C GLU A 106 15.31 -4.93 -12.08
N PRO A 107 16.24 -4.47 -12.95
CA PRO A 107 16.70 -3.08 -12.93
C PRO A 107 15.58 -2.04 -13.00
N GLU A 108 14.53 -2.28 -13.80
CA GLU A 108 13.41 -1.33 -13.90
C GLU A 108 12.56 -1.30 -12.62
N VAL A 109 12.37 -2.46 -11.97
CA VAL A 109 11.69 -2.53 -10.66
C VAL A 109 12.50 -1.77 -9.60
N PHE A 110 13.82 -1.99 -9.55
CA PHE A 110 14.68 -1.29 -8.60
C PHE A 110 14.69 0.22 -8.85
N LYS A 111 14.71 0.65 -10.10
CA LYS A 111 14.60 2.06 -10.47
C LYS A 111 13.31 2.69 -9.94
N MET A 112 12.17 1.99 -10.05
CA MET A 112 10.90 2.48 -9.52
C MET A 112 10.91 2.58 -7.99
N VAL A 113 11.45 1.55 -7.31
CA VAL A 113 11.64 1.52 -5.85
C VAL A 113 12.50 2.71 -5.41
N LEU A 114 13.64 2.93 -6.06
CA LEU A 114 14.54 4.03 -5.75
C LEU A 114 13.89 5.39 -6.05
N TYR A 115 13.18 5.52 -7.17
CA TYR A 115 12.47 6.75 -7.54
C TYR A 115 11.44 7.13 -6.48
N PHE A 116 10.72 6.15 -5.93
CA PHE A 116 9.79 6.36 -4.82
C PHE A 116 10.47 6.92 -3.57
N CYS A 117 11.65 6.42 -3.21
CA CYS A 117 12.43 6.93 -2.07
C CYS A 117 12.81 8.40 -2.20
N TYR A 118 12.90 8.92 -3.43
CA TYR A 118 13.21 10.33 -3.71
C TYR A 118 11.96 11.23 -3.76
N GLY A 119 10.78 10.70 -3.41
CA GLY A 119 9.50 11.43 -3.44
C GLY A 119 8.74 11.28 -4.75
N GLY A 120 9.16 10.34 -5.61
CA GLY A 120 8.46 9.99 -6.84
C GLY A 120 7.11 9.36 -6.56
N THR A 121 6.11 9.70 -7.36
CA THR A 121 4.77 9.10 -7.29
C THR A 121 4.48 8.33 -8.56
N PHE A 122 3.62 7.31 -8.44
CA PHE A 122 3.16 6.52 -9.57
C PHE A 122 1.64 6.56 -9.60
N SER A 123 1.09 6.69 -10.79
CA SER A 123 -0.32 6.44 -11.04
C SER A 123 -0.64 4.95 -10.89
N GLN A 124 -1.91 4.62 -10.70
CA GLN A 124 -2.34 3.22 -10.58
C GLN A 124 -2.14 2.48 -11.91
N GLU A 125 -2.27 3.20 -13.02
CA GLU A 125 -2.06 2.71 -14.38
C GLU A 125 -0.58 2.35 -14.63
N GLU A 126 0.36 3.17 -14.16
CA GLU A 126 1.79 2.90 -14.25
C GLU A 126 2.20 1.67 -13.43
N LEU A 127 1.72 1.57 -12.18
CA LEU A 127 1.96 0.40 -11.33
C LEU A 127 1.33 -0.86 -11.92
N ALA A 128 0.17 -0.74 -12.56
CA ALA A 128 -0.52 -1.86 -13.20
C ALA A 128 0.13 -2.29 -14.51
N ALA A 129 0.70 -1.38 -15.29
CA ALA A 129 1.44 -1.69 -16.52
C ALA A 129 2.82 -2.30 -16.24
N ALA A 130 3.40 -1.98 -15.09
CA ALA A 130 4.68 -2.52 -14.64
C ALA A 130 4.58 -3.95 -14.09
N ASN A 131 5.74 -4.51 -13.73
CA ASN A 131 5.85 -5.76 -12.98
C ASN A 131 5.40 -5.56 -11.52
N THR A 132 4.09 -5.45 -11.27
CA THR A 132 3.51 -5.13 -9.96
C THR A 132 3.94 -6.10 -8.86
N ARG A 133 4.03 -7.41 -9.17
CA ARG A 133 4.50 -8.42 -8.21
C ARG A 133 5.97 -8.20 -7.85
N GLY A 134 6.83 -7.92 -8.84
CA GLY A 134 8.23 -7.55 -8.59
C GLY A 134 8.37 -6.28 -7.73
N ILE A 135 7.52 -5.28 -7.95
CA ILE A 135 7.50 -4.05 -7.11
C ILE A 135 7.10 -4.39 -5.67
N ILE A 136 6.07 -5.20 -5.47
CA ILE A 136 5.65 -5.65 -4.12
C ILE A 136 6.80 -6.41 -3.45
N ASP A 137 7.41 -7.37 -4.14
CA ASP A 137 8.51 -8.17 -3.60
C ASP A 137 9.72 -7.32 -3.20
N ALA A 138 10.08 -6.33 -4.04
CA ALA A 138 11.17 -5.42 -3.76
C ALA A 138 10.84 -4.46 -2.61
N ALA A 139 9.63 -3.87 -2.61
CA ALA A 139 9.18 -2.97 -1.57
C ALA A 139 9.07 -3.68 -0.21
N ASP A 140 8.58 -4.91 -0.18
CA ASP A 140 8.52 -5.77 1.00
C ASP A 140 9.93 -6.09 1.52
N ARG A 141 10.85 -6.48 0.63
CA ARG A 141 12.25 -6.76 0.97
C ARG A 141 12.98 -5.54 1.55
N PHE A 142 12.74 -4.35 1.00
CA PHE A 142 13.41 -3.11 1.41
C PHE A 142 12.64 -2.31 2.47
N GLY A 143 11.51 -2.82 2.96
CA GLY A 143 10.71 -2.18 4.01
C GLY A 143 9.98 -0.91 3.59
N ILE A 144 9.71 -0.73 2.29
CA ILE A 144 9.02 0.45 1.74
C ILE A 144 7.51 0.21 1.75
N VAL A 145 6.92 0.31 2.94
CA VAL A 145 5.50 0.00 3.19
C VAL A 145 4.57 0.76 2.25
N ASN A 146 4.74 2.06 2.08
CA ASN A 146 3.81 2.87 1.27
C ASN A 146 3.76 2.43 -0.20
N LEU A 147 4.92 2.11 -0.79
CA LEU A 147 4.98 1.61 -2.18
C LEU A 147 4.34 0.22 -2.28
N LYS A 148 4.62 -0.66 -1.32
CA LYS A 148 4.00 -2.00 -1.23
C LYS A 148 2.47 -1.91 -1.22
N LEU A 149 1.90 -1.03 -0.38
CA LEU A 149 0.45 -0.87 -0.28
C LEU A 149 -0.18 -0.21 -1.51
N GLN A 150 0.52 0.73 -2.15
CA GLN A 150 0.07 1.30 -3.43
C GLN A 150 0.04 0.26 -4.55
N ALA A 151 1.09 -0.57 -4.62
CA ALA A 151 1.19 -1.66 -5.59
C ALA A 151 0.17 -2.78 -5.30
N GLU A 152 -0.11 -3.08 -4.04
CA GLU A 152 -1.19 -3.99 -3.63
C GLU A 152 -2.56 -3.51 -4.12
N ALA A 153 -2.87 -2.22 -3.97
CA ALA A 153 -4.12 -1.65 -4.45
C ALA A 153 -4.24 -1.77 -5.99
N ALA A 154 -3.15 -1.55 -6.71
CA ALA A 154 -3.10 -1.74 -8.16
C ALA A 154 -3.28 -3.22 -8.56
N LEU A 155 -2.61 -4.14 -7.85
CA LEU A 155 -2.73 -5.58 -8.06
C LEU A 155 -4.17 -6.06 -7.85
N THR A 156 -4.80 -5.60 -6.77
CA THR A 156 -6.18 -5.98 -6.40
C THR A 156 -7.18 -5.52 -7.45
N LYS A 157 -7.02 -4.31 -7.98
CA LYS A 157 -7.90 -3.78 -9.04
C LYS A 157 -7.71 -4.45 -10.39
N ARG A 158 -6.47 -4.83 -10.72
CA ARG A 158 -6.12 -5.42 -12.02
C ARG A 158 -6.45 -6.91 -12.09
N THR A 159 -6.32 -7.62 -10.97
CA THR A 159 -6.42 -9.08 -10.95
C THR A 159 -7.88 -9.51 -10.93
N GLU A 160 -8.32 -10.15 -12.00
CA GLU A 160 -9.58 -10.89 -12.00
C GLU A 160 -9.38 -12.22 -11.27
N ILE A 161 -10.08 -12.39 -10.15
CA ILE A 161 -9.98 -13.60 -9.32
C ILE A 161 -10.91 -14.66 -9.91
N THR A 162 -10.36 -15.85 -10.13
CA THR A 162 -11.07 -17.02 -10.65
C THR A 162 -10.78 -18.24 -9.77
N VAL A 163 -11.61 -19.28 -9.89
CA VAL A 163 -11.42 -20.53 -9.12
C VAL A 163 -10.03 -21.15 -9.36
N ASP A 164 -9.49 -21.03 -10.58
CA ASP A 164 -8.20 -21.59 -10.95
C ASP A 164 -7.01 -20.80 -10.37
N ASN A 165 -7.15 -19.48 -10.19
CA ASN A 165 -6.04 -18.61 -9.77
C ASN A 165 -6.09 -18.19 -8.29
N MET A 166 -7.23 -18.41 -7.61
CA MET A 166 -7.46 -17.86 -6.28
C MET A 166 -6.48 -18.40 -5.23
N LEU A 167 -6.12 -19.69 -5.29
CA LEU A 167 -5.22 -20.29 -4.29
C LEU A 167 -3.80 -19.73 -4.41
N ASP A 168 -3.26 -19.67 -5.63
CA ASP A 168 -1.92 -19.11 -5.87
C ASP A 168 -1.87 -17.63 -5.45
N ASN A 169 -2.92 -16.86 -5.78
CA ASN A 169 -3.04 -15.47 -5.37
C ASN A 169 -3.18 -15.33 -3.85
N LEU A 170 -3.91 -16.24 -3.19
CA LEU A 170 -4.12 -16.24 -1.74
C LEU A 170 -2.82 -16.54 -0.99
N LEU A 171 -2.09 -17.57 -1.42
CA LEU A 171 -0.80 -17.92 -0.84
C LEU A 171 0.22 -16.80 -1.03
N TYR A 172 0.25 -16.17 -2.20
CA TYR A 172 1.07 -15.00 -2.46
C TYR A 172 0.69 -13.83 -1.53
N ALA A 173 -0.60 -13.50 -1.44
CA ALA A 173 -1.10 -12.43 -0.59
C ALA A 173 -0.73 -12.65 0.89
N ASN A 174 -0.95 -13.85 1.41
CA ASN A 174 -0.60 -14.21 2.78
C ASN A 174 0.92 -14.12 3.01
N SER A 175 1.74 -14.63 2.08
CA SER A 175 3.21 -14.61 2.20
C SER A 175 3.80 -13.19 2.26
N LYS A 176 3.13 -12.23 1.63
CA LYS A 176 3.56 -10.83 1.54
C LYS A 176 2.75 -9.89 2.45
N ASN A 177 1.88 -10.42 3.31
CA ASN A 177 0.96 -9.65 4.16
C ASN A 177 0.10 -8.64 3.37
N LEU A 178 -0.37 -9.02 2.19
CA LEU A 178 -1.26 -8.21 1.36
C LEU A 178 -2.70 -8.35 1.83
N ALA A 179 -3.01 -7.76 2.98
CA ALA A 179 -4.31 -7.88 3.63
C ALA A 179 -5.50 -7.43 2.75
N LEU A 180 -5.34 -6.40 1.92
CA LEU A 180 -6.42 -5.91 1.04
C LEU A 180 -6.67 -6.90 -0.10
N PHE A 181 -5.60 -7.43 -0.71
CA PHE A 181 -5.74 -8.41 -1.77
C PHE A 181 -6.31 -9.73 -1.23
N GLN A 182 -5.82 -10.17 -0.07
CA GLN A 182 -6.35 -11.33 0.67
C GLN A 182 -7.82 -11.17 1.01
N GLU A 183 -8.26 -10.01 1.51
CA GLU A 183 -9.66 -9.73 1.81
C GLU A 183 -10.54 -9.88 0.55
N THR A 184 -10.07 -9.38 -0.59
CA THR A 184 -10.80 -9.48 -1.87
C THR A 184 -10.94 -10.93 -2.34
N ILE A 185 -9.89 -11.75 -2.15
CA ILE A 185 -9.94 -13.19 -2.47
C ILE A 185 -10.90 -13.93 -1.54
N MET A 186 -10.90 -13.61 -0.25
CA MET A 186 -11.82 -14.23 0.71
C MET A 186 -13.28 -13.87 0.44
N ASP A 187 -13.56 -12.64 0.02
CA ASP A 187 -14.90 -12.25 -0.42
C ASP A 187 -15.33 -13.07 -1.65
N PHE A 188 -14.46 -13.22 -2.66
CA PHE A 188 -14.73 -14.05 -3.83
C PHE A 188 -15.03 -15.52 -3.45
N VAL A 189 -14.23 -16.09 -2.54
CA VAL A 189 -14.43 -17.46 -2.05
C VAL A 189 -15.77 -17.60 -1.33
N ALA A 190 -16.14 -16.63 -0.50
CA ALA A 190 -17.41 -16.63 0.22
C ALA A 190 -18.63 -16.47 -0.71
N GLU A 191 -18.47 -15.77 -1.84
CA GLU A 191 -19.52 -15.54 -2.84
C GLU A 191 -19.68 -16.69 -3.87
N ASN A 192 -18.68 -17.56 -4.01
CA ASN A 192 -18.67 -18.67 -4.98
C ASN A 192 -18.49 -20.03 -4.28
N ASP A 193 -19.04 -20.16 -3.08
CA ASP A 193 -18.91 -21.36 -2.24
C ASP A 193 -19.38 -22.63 -2.98
N ASP A 194 -20.48 -22.54 -3.71
CA ASP A 194 -21.07 -23.61 -4.52
C ASP A 194 -20.12 -24.19 -5.59
N LYS A 195 -19.30 -23.35 -6.22
CA LYS A 195 -18.34 -23.76 -7.26
C LYS A 195 -17.03 -24.27 -6.68
N ILE A 196 -16.69 -23.87 -5.47
CA ILE A 196 -15.40 -24.13 -4.84
C ILE A 196 -15.45 -25.42 -4.01
N VAL A 197 -16.53 -25.62 -3.26
CA VAL A 197 -16.70 -26.77 -2.37
C VAL A 197 -16.67 -28.06 -3.18
N GLY A 198 -15.68 -28.92 -2.88
CA GLY A 198 -15.50 -30.22 -3.54
C GLY A 198 -14.66 -30.18 -4.83
N ASN A 199 -14.38 -29.00 -5.37
CA ASN A 199 -13.58 -28.83 -6.60
C ASN A 199 -12.15 -28.32 -6.33
N VAL A 200 -11.91 -27.73 -5.16
CA VAL A 200 -10.64 -27.11 -4.79
C VAL A 200 -10.10 -27.75 -3.51
N SER A 201 -8.80 -28.09 -3.49
CA SER A 201 -8.12 -28.51 -2.26
C SER A 201 -7.57 -27.30 -1.50
N PHE A 202 -7.77 -27.28 -0.18
CA PHE A 202 -7.28 -26.24 0.73
C PHE A 202 -6.15 -26.75 1.64
N ASP A 203 -5.55 -27.90 1.32
CA ASP A 203 -4.56 -28.56 2.19
C ASP A 203 -3.32 -27.68 2.49
N ASP A 204 -2.92 -26.85 1.52
CA ASP A 204 -1.77 -25.94 1.64
C ASP A 204 -2.12 -24.57 2.23
N VAL A 205 -3.40 -24.32 2.56
CA VAL A 205 -3.86 -23.01 3.03
C VAL A 205 -3.59 -22.86 4.53
N PRO A 206 -2.83 -21.83 4.95
CA PRO A 206 -2.54 -21.58 6.35
C PRO A 206 -3.80 -21.42 7.22
N GLY A 207 -3.83 -22.10 8.37
CA GLY A 207 -5.01 -22.12 9.24
C GLY A 207 -5.42 -20.76 9.81
N ASN A 208 -4.50 -19.79 9.89
CA ASN A 208 -4.82 -18.41 10.27
C ASN A 208 -5.77 -17.72 9.29
N LEU A 209 -5.87 -18.19 8.05
CA LEU A 209 -6.77 -17.64 7.03
C LEU A 209 -8.24 -18.03 7.23
N MET A 210 -8.51 -19.03 8.09
CA MET A 210 -9.88 -19.45 8.38
C MET A 210 -10.69 -18.36 9.09
N SER A 211 -10.03 -17.52 9.91
CA SER A 211 -10.67 -16.38 10.57
C SER A 211 -11.13 -15.33 9.56
N ASP A 212 -10.32 -15.08 8.52
CA ASP A 212 -10.65 -14.18 7.43
C ASP A 212 -11.77 -14.72 6.54
N LEU A 213 -11.78 -16.03 6.25
CA LEU A 213 -12.88 -16.66 5.52
C LEU A 213 -14.20 -16.57 6.29
N LEU A 214 -14.20 -16.91 7.59
CA LEU A 214 -15.40 -16.78 8.44
C LEU A 214 -15.86 -15.33 8.53
N THR A 215 -14.92 -14.38 8.55
CA THR A 215 -15.23 -12.95 8.53
C THR A 215 -15.91 -12.54 7.21
N ALA A 216 -15.40 -12.98 6.06
CA ALA A 216 -16.01 -12.73 4.75
C ALA A 216 -17.43 -13.31 4.66
N VAL A 217 -17.62 -14.57 5.08
CA VAL A 217 -18.93 -15.21 5.14
C VAL A 217 -19.89 -14.48 6.08
N ALA A 218 -19.43 -14.05 7.26
CA ALA A 218 -20.24 -13.28 8.20
C ALA A 218 -20.66 -11.92 7.64
N ARG A 219 -19.78 -11.24 6.89
CA ARG A 219 -20.10 -10.00 6.18
C ARG A 219 -21.16 -10.22 5.10
N GLY A 220 -21.04 -11.28 4.30
CA GLY A 220 -22.03 -11.63 3.27
C GLY A 220 -23.42 -11.97 3.84
N LYS A 221 -23.48 -12.51 5.06
CA LYS A 221 -24.74 -12.85 5.75
C LYS A 221 -25.44 -11.65 6.40
N LYS A 222 -24.74 -10.56 6.67
CA LYS A 222 -25.34 -9.35 7.26
C LYS A 222 -26.23 -8.65 6.22
N THR A 223 -27.52 -8.97 6.22
CA THR A 223 -28.55 -8.18 5.53
C THR A 223 -28.57 -6.75 6.09
N THR A 224 -28.65 -5.76 5.20
CA THR A 224 -28.82 -4.33 5.48
C THR A 224 -29.84 -4.08 6.60
N GLY A 225 -29.38 -3.81 7.83
CA GLY A 225 -30.29 -3.49 8.94
C GLY A 225 -29.70 -3.53 10.34
N GLU A 226 -28.69 -4.36 10.61
CA GLU A 226 -28.01 -4.36 11.92
C GLU A 226 -26.77 -3.47 11.87
N ALA A 227 -26.90 -2.24 12.39
CA ALA A 227 -25.77 -1.40 12.69
C ALA A 227 -24.83 -2.19 13.62
N SER A 228 -23.68 -2.57 13.08
CA SER A 228 -22.62 -3.14 13.91
C SER A 228 -22.20 -2.04 14.88
N PRO A 229 -21.95 -2.34 16.17
CA PRO A 229 -21.38 -1.36 17.08
C PRO A 229 -20.18 -0.68 16.41
N GLU A 230 -20.02 0.64 16.55
CA GLU A 230 -18.91 1.42 15.94
C GLU A 230 -17.50 0.85 16.26
N ASP A 231 -17.43 0.00 17.29
CA ASP A 231 -16.24 -0.69 17.79
C ASP A 231 -16.08 -2.16 17.35
N ASP A 232 -16.93 -2.68 16.45
CA ASP A 232 -16.76 -4.06 15.98
C ASP A 232 -15.61 -4.21 14.96
N LEU A 233 -14.38 -4.07 15.46
CA LEU A 233 -13.13 -4.22 14.70
C LEU A 233 -13.06 -5.58 13.97
N LYS A 234 -13.79 -6.59 14.46
CA LYS A 234 -13.77 -7.95 13.92
C LYS A 234 -14.37 -8.06 12.54
N LEU A 235 -15.24 -7.13 12.12
CA LEU A 235 -15.86 -7.16 10.80
C LEU A 235 -15.46 -5.97 9.91
N MET A 236 -14.75 -4.98 10.42
CA MET A 236 -14.25 -3.84 9.63
C MET A 236 -13.36 -4.29 8.47
N ARG A 237 -13.49 -3.61 7.34
CA ARG A 237 -12.71 -3.82 6.10
C ARG A 237 -11.26 -3.37 6.30
N VAL A 238 -10.33 -3.97 5.55
CA VAL A 238 -8.90 -3.65 5.66
C VAL A 238 -8.62 -2.17 5.38
N GLY A 239 -9.32 -1.57 4.41
CA GLY A 239 -9.20 -0.13 4.13
C GLY A 239 -9.58 0.76 5.32
N GLU A 240 -10.61 0.38 6.07
CA GLU A 240 -11.02 1.10 7.30
C GLU A 240 -10.01 0.93 8.43
N LEU A 241 -9.51 -0.30 8.64
CA LEU A 241 -8.50 -0.60 9.65
C LEU A 241 -7.22 0.21 9.39
N ARG A 242 -6.73 0.23 8.14
CA ARG A 242 -5.56 1.02 7.73
C ARG A 242 -5.78 2.51 7.95
N LYS A 243 -6.97 3.04 7.64
CA LYS A 243 -7.29 4.45 7.88
C LYS A 243 -7.21 4.78 9.37
N ARG A 244 -7.85 4.00 10.24
CA ARG A 244 -7.81 4.21 11.70
C ARG A 244 -6.38 4.12 12.26
N LEU A 245 -5.58 3.17 11.78
CA LEU A 245 -4.18 3.03 12.17
C LEU A 245 -3.34 4.24 11.72
N ASN A 246 -3.54 4.70 10.49
CA ASN A 246 -2.85 5.88 9.95
C ASN A 246 -3.19 7.14 10.75
N ASP A 247 -4.47 7.33 11.10
CA ASP A 247 -4.93 8.47 11.91
C ASP A 247 -4.29 8.47 13.31
N LYS A 248 -3.95 7.29 13.84
CA LYS A 248 -3.21 7.11 15.11
C LYS A 248 -1.68 7.07 14.94
N GLY A 249 -1.14 7.23 13.73
CA GLY A 249 0.30 7.16 13.46
C GLY A 249 0.92 5.76 13.66
N LEU A 250 0.11 4.70 13.58
CA LEU A 250 0.54 3.32 13.76
C LEU A 250 0.91 2.66 12.43
N CYS A 251 1.62 1.53 12.51
CA CYS A 251 1.96 0.74 11.32
C CYS A 251 0.68 0.24 10.62
N ILE A 252 0.58 0.51 9.32
CA ILE A 252 -0.55 0.12 8.46
C ILE A 252 -0.26 -1.14 7.62
N ASP A 253 0.93 -1.72 7.74
CA ASP A 253 1.31 -2.99 7.11
C ASP A 253 1.04 -4.19 8.03
N GLY A 254 0.98 -5.38 7.46
CA GLY A 254 0.76 -6.63 8.17
C GLY A 254 -0.61 -7.24 7.91
N SER A 255 -0.89 -8.36 8.60
CA SER A 255 -2.17 -9.05 8.48
C SER A 255 -3.31 -8.24 9.11
N ARG A 256 -4.54 -8.58 8.73
CA ARG A 256 -5.74 -8.02 9.32
C ARG A 256 -5.80 -8.20 10.84
N GLU A 257 -5.36 -9.37 11.33
CA GLU A 257 -5.31 -9.67 12.77
C GLU A 257 -4.33 -8.74 13.51
N THR A 258 -3.15 -8.48 12.93
CA THR A 258 -2.18 -7.54 13.48
C THR A 258 -2.75 -6.13 13.56
N MET A 259 -3.45 -5.68 12.52
CA MET A 259 -4.10 -4.36 12.51
C MET A 259 -5.14 -4.23 13.64
N ILE A 260 -5.97 -5.25 13.84
CA ILE A 260 -6.97 -5.27 14.92
C ILE A 260 -6.28 -5.30 16.29
N ALA A 261 -5.22 -6.08 16.45
CA ALA A 261 -4.47 -6.17 17.71
C ALA A 261 -3.85 -4.81 18.08
N LEU A 262 -3.27 -4.09 17.12
CA LEU A 262 -2.72 -2.74 17.32
C LEU A 262 -3.79 -1.75 17.77
N LEU A 263 -4.96 -1.76 17.11
CA LEU A 263 -6.07 -0.86 17.48
C LEU A 263 -6.62 -1.15 18.89
N LYS A 264 -6.76 -2.43 19.25
CA LYS A 264 -7.19 -2.83 20.60
C LYS A 264 -6.17 -2.47 21.68
N GLY A 265 -4.88 -2.65 21.39
CA GLY A 265 -3.81 -2.32 22.32
C GLY A 265 -3.81 -0.84 22.71
N VAL A 266 -4.14 0.05 21.77
CA VAL A 266 -4.27 1.48 22.07
C VAL A 266 -5.52 1.78 22.90
N SER A 267 -6.67 1.16 22.59
CA SER A 267 -7.90 1.37 23.37
C SER A 267 -7.71 1.01 24.85
N ILE A 268 -6.91 0.00 25.18
CA ILE A 268 -6.60 -0.41 26.56
C ILE A 268 -5.64 0.57 27.26
N ALA A 269 -4.80 1.28 26.51
CA ALA A 269 -3.86 2.26 27.07
C ALA A 269 -4.47 3.66 27.28
N GLU A 270 -5.63 3.93 26.68
CA GLU A 270 -6.39 5.18 26.82
C GLU A 270 -7.42 5.13 27.98
N GLU A 271 -7.65 3.95 28.59
CA GLU A 271 -8.46 3.73 29.81
C GLU A 271 -7.63 3.69 31.09
#